data_AF-A0A059A2Z6-F1
#
_entry.id   AF-A0A059A2Z6-F1
#
_cell.length_a   1.000
_cell.length_b   1.000
_cell.length_c   1.000
_cell.angle_alpha   90.00
_cell.angle_beta   90.00
_cell.angle_gamma   90.00
#
_symmetry.space_group_name_H-M   'P 1'
#
loop_
_entity.id
_entity.type
_entity.pdbx_description
1 polymer ?
#
loop_
_entity_poly.entity_id
_entity_poly.type
_entity_poly.pdbx_seq_one_letter_code
_entity_poly.pdbx_strand_id
1 'polypeptide(L)'
;VNAEPRLRTGFFSFLQSSMLAPHSVDEACTSVGVAKYGRPIGLDEKIKVDLIVIGSVAVDPRTGARLGKVHDIPVEKLLIHDVPVDVICTPTQVIFTNTSIPKPQGIYWDKLSPEKLGQIRILRELERKIEQETGRQLPCGPSEKLPPTARRSRSNSPVK
;
A
#
# COMPACT_ATOMS: atom_id res chain seq x y z
N VAL A 1 5.80 4.46 -11.63
CA VAL A 1 5.08 3.57 -10.67
C VAL A 1 3.61 3.57 -11.04
N ASN A 2 3.05 2.41 -11.34
CA ASN A 2 1.68 2.28 -11.76
C ASN A 2 0.74 2.25 -10.55
N ALA A 3 -0.36 3.02 -10.58
CA ALA A 3 -1.33 3.02 -9.48
C ALA A 3 -1.94 1.63 -9.30
N GLU A 4 -1.71 1.02 -8.14
CA GLU A 4 -2.16 -0.33 -7.85
C GLU A 4 -3.71 -0.41 -7.88
N PRO A 5 -4.33 -1.43 -8.51
CA PRO A 5 -5.78 -1.45 -8.72
C PRO A 5 -6.60 -1.27 -7.44
N ARG A 6 -6.07 -1.73 -6.30
CA ARG A 6 -6.71 -1.64 -4.98
C ARG A 6 -6.65 -0.25 -4.35
N LEU A 7 -5.64 0.57 -4.71
CA LEU A 7 -5.53 1.97 -4.29
C LEU A 7 -6.56 2.86 -5.02
N ARG A 8 -7.04 2.43 -6.19
CA ARG A 8 -8.05 3.17 -6.96
C ARG A 8 -9.44 3.08 -6.35
N THR A 9 -9.76 1.97 -5.69
CA THR A 9 -11.08 1.70 -5.09
C THR A 9 -11.17 1.99 -3.59
N GLY A 10 -10.04 2.30 -2.93
CA GLY A 10 -10.02 2.79 -1.54
C GLY A 10 -10.20 1.71 -0.47
N PHE A 11 -9.57 0.55 -0.62
CA PHE A 11 -9.68 -0.50 0.41
C PHE A 11 -8.69 -0.29 1.56
N PHE A 12 -9.16 0.38 2.61
CA PHE A 12 -8.64 0.18 3.96
C PHE A 12 -9.77 -0.46 4.76
N SER A 13 -9.57 -1.69 5.20
CA SER A 13 -10.51 -2.39 6.07
C SER A 13 -9.90 -2.57 7.43
N PHE A 14 -10.69 -2.34 8.46
CA PHE A 14 -10.35 -2.60 9.84
C PHE A 14 -11.00 -3.90 10.30
N LEU A 15 -10.21 -4.76 10.92
CA LEU A 15 -10.66 -5.97 11.59
C LEU A 15 -10.23 -5.90 13.05
N GLN A 16 -11.14 -6.24 13.96
CA GLN A 16 -10.79 -6.52 15.35
C GLN A 16 -11.02 -7.99 15.63
N SER A 17 -10.15 -8.59 16.44
CA SER A 17 -10.32 -9.98 16.87
C SER A 17 -11.65 -10.20 17.59
N SER A 18 -12.16 -9.20 18.31
CA SER A 18 -13.47 -9.25 18.98
C SER A 18 -14.66 -9.32 18.02
N MET A 19 -14.48 -8.93 16.75
CA MET A 19 -15.50 -9.02 15.70
C MET A 19 -15.49 -10.39 15.02
N LEU A 20 -14.50 -11.23 15.29
CA LEU A 20 -14.28 -12.50 14.61
C LEU A 20 -14.57 -13.66 15.54
N ALA A 21 -15.31 -14.64 15.03
CA ALA A 21 -15.36 -15.95 15.68
C ALA A 21 -14.02 -16.67 15.47
N PRO A 22 -13.51 -17.46 16.42
CA PRO A 22 -12.22 -18.14 16.30
C PRO A 22 -12.04 -18.95 15.01
N HIS A 23 -13.11 -19.56 14.52
CA HIS A 23 -13.12 -20.36 13.28
C HIS A 23 -13.08 -19.53 11.98
N SER A 24 -13.29 -18.22 12.06
CA SER A 24 -13.34 -17.31 10.90
C SER A 24 -12.04 -16.55 10.65
N VAL A 25 -11.03 -16.71 11.52
CA VAL A 25 -9.78 -15.94 11.47
C VAL A 25 -9.04 -16.17 10.15
N ASP A 26 -8.90 -17.42 9.72
CA ASP A 26 -8.21 -17.75 8.46
C ASP A 26 -8.93 -17.16 7.24
N GLU A 27 -10.27 -17.23 7.22
CA GLU A 27 -11.07 -16.61 6.15
C GLU A 27 -10.87 -15.09 6.16
N ALA A 28 -10.91 -14.45 7.33
CA ALA A 28 -10.76 -13.00 7.50
C ALA A 28 -9.40 -12.46 7.03
N CYS A 29 -8.35 -13.28 7.06
CA CYS A 29 -7.04 -12.94 6.50
C CYS A 29 -6.97 -12.96 4.95
N THR A 30 -8.03 -13.38 4.26
CA THR A 30 -8.12 -13.34 2.80
C THR A 30 -8.70 -12.01 2.28
N SER A 31 -8.49 -11.70 1.00
CA SER A 31 -9.10 -10.49 0.40
C SER A 31 -10.63 -10.52 0.35
N VAL A 32 -11.23 -11.71 0.36
CA VAL A 32 -12.69 -11.86 0.38
C VAL A 32 -13.20 -11.73 1.81
N GLY A 33 -12.54 -12.40 2.77
CA GLY A 33 -12.92 -12.31 4.17
C GLY A 33 -12.75 -10.91 4.75
N VAL A 34 -11.67 -10.19 4.42
CA VAL A 34 -11.51 -8.80 4.88
C VAL A 34 -12.61 -7.85 4.36
N ALA A 35 -13.19 -8.14 3.19
CA ALA A 35 -14.31 -7.38 2.64
C ALA A 35 -15.66 -7.77 3.30
N LYS A 36 -15.76 -9.01 3.79
CA LYS A 36 -16.95 -9.57 4.44
C LYS A 36 -17.03 -9.17 5.92
N TYR A 37 -15.92 -9.29 6.64
CA TYR A 37 -15.84 -9.10 8.09
C TYR A 37 -15.30 -7.73 8.49
N GLY A 38 -14.56 -7.06 7.60
CA GLY A 38 -13.93 -5.79 7.90
C GLY A 38 -14.90 -4.62 7.76
N ARG A 39 -14.71 -3.59 8.58
CA ARG A 39 -15.33 -2.27 8.36
C ARG A 39 -14.42 -1.41 7.48
N PRO A 40 -14.94 -0.64 6.52
CA PRO A 40 -14.13 0.32 5.78
C PRO A 40 -13.60 1.43 6.72
N ILE A 41 -12.40 1.89 6.45
CA ILE A 41 -11.74 3.03 7.12
C ILE A 41 -11.71 4.21 6.16
N GLY A 42 -12.13 5.38 6.64
CA GLY A 42 -11.99 6.66 5.93
C GLY A 42 -10.78 7.48 6.41
N LEU A 43 -10.52 8.60 5.72
CA LEU A 43 -9.41 9.52 6.05
C LEU A 43 -9.55 10.24 7.41
N ASP A 44 -10.74 10.25 7.99
CA ASP A 44 -11.03 10.90 9.28
C ASP A 44 -10.81 9.97 10.48
N GLU A 45 -10.60 8.67 10.23
CA GLU A 45 -10.37 7.69 11.28
C GLU A 45 -9.00 7.92 11.93
N LYS A 46 -8.98 8.00 13.26
CA LYS A 46 -7.74 8.12 14.03
C LYS A 46 -7.22 6.74 14.39
N ILE A 47 -6.24 6.24 13.64
CA ILE A 47 -5.62 4.94 13.86
C ILE A 47 -4.17 5.13 14.31
N LYS A 48 -3.81 4.49 15.42
CA LYS A 48 -2.40 4.30 15.80
C LYS A 48 -1.89 3.02 15.13
N VAL A 49 -0.78 3.13 14.40
CA VAL A 49 -0.13 1.99 13.75
C VAL A 49 1.13 1.65 14.54
N ASP A 50 1.12 0.50 15.20
CA ASP A 50 2.30 -0.01 15.94
C ASP A 50 3.19 -0.91 15.08
N LEU A 51 2.63 -1.58 14.08
CA LEU A 51 3.34 -2.49 13.17
C LEU A 51 2.72 -2.45 11.78
N ILE A 52 3.58 -2.50 10.75
CA ILE A 52 3.18 -2.69 9.36
C ILE A 52 3.77 -4.01 8.87
N VAL A 53 2.91 -4.93 8.42
CA VAL A 53 3.33 -6.17 7.78
C VAL A 53 3.23 -5.99 6.27
N ILE A 54 4.34 -6.17 5.56
CA ILE A 54 4.39 -5.99 4.11
C ILE A 54 4.95 -7.24 3.43
N GLY A 55 4.14 -7.85 2.56
CA GLY A 55 4.60 -8.95 1.71
C GLY A 55 5.66 -8.47 0.71
N SER A 56 6.72 -9.26 0.56
CA SER A 56 7.83 -9.00 -0.35
C SER A 56 8.14 -10.26 -1.16
N VAL A 57 8.55 -10.11 -2.42
CA VAL A 57 9.06 -11.23 -3.25
C VAL A 57 10.47 -11.59 -2.82
N ALA A 58 11.31 -10.58 -2.59
CA ALA A 58 12.66 -10.75 -2.08
C ALA A 58 13.00 -9.61 -1.10
N VAL A 59 13.91 -9.90 -0.17
CA VAL A 59 14.43 -8.94 0.81
C VAL A 59 15.93 -9.15 0.97
N ASP A 60 16.68 -8.08 1.16
CA ASP A 60 18.07 -8.13 1.57
C ASP A 60 18.15 -8.18 3.10
N PRO A 61 18.67 -9.27 3.70
CA PRO A 61 18.74 -9.41 5.15
C PRO A 61 19.71 -8.43 5.83
N ARG A 62 20.64 -7.81 5.08
CA ARG A 62 21.61 -6.86 5.64
C ARG A 62 21.03 -5.46 5.71
N THR A 63 20.43 -5.02 4.60
CA THR A 63 19.98 -3.64 4.44
C THR A 63 18.49 -3.45 4.70
N GLY A 64 17.69 -4.52 4.72
CA GLY A 64 16.23 -4.42 4.77
C GLY A 64 15.60 -3.89 3.46
N ALA A 65 16.39 -3.72 2.40
CA ALA A 65 15.87 -3.42 1.07
C ALA A 65 14.90 -4.53 0.64
N ARG A 66 13.78 -4.17 0.01
CA ARG A 66 12.75 -5.13 -0.41
C ARG A 66 12.35 -4.93 -1.86
N LEU A 67 12.08 -6.04 -2.53
CA LEU A 67 11.46 -6.07 -3.84
C LEU A 67 10.04 -6.61 -3.67
N GLY A 68 9.06 -5.71 -3.83
CA GLY A 68 7.65 -6.06 -3.71
C GLY A 68 7.08 -6.62 -5.02
N LYS A 69 6.94 -5.76 -6.02
CA LYS A 69 6.37 -6.10 -7.32
C LYS A 69 7.45 -6.04 -8.37
N VAL A 70 7.60 -7.12 -9.13
CA VAL A 70 8.54 -7.18 -10.26
C VAL A 70 7.99 -6.30 -11.38
N HIS A 71 8.43 -5.05 -11.39
CA HIS A 71 8.47 -4.20 -12.57
C HIS A 71 9.93 -4.02 -12.95
N ASP A 72 10.22 -3.54 -14.16
CA ASP A 72 11.58 -3.25 -14.66
C ASP A 72 12.26 -2.09 -13.88
N ILE A 73 12.33 -2.24 -12.56
CA ILE A 73 13.04 -1.36 -11.65
C ILE A 73 14.42 -1.99 -11.53
N PRO A 74 15.49 -1.27 -11.88
CA PRO A 74 16.85 -1.72 -11.61
C PRO A 74 16.94 -2.08 -10.12
N VAL A 75 17.33 -3.32 -9.83
CA VAL A 75 17.52 -3.84 -8.46
C VAL A 75 18.43 -2.92 -7.63
N GLU A 76 19.25 -2.12 -8.32
CA GLU A 76 20.25 -1.20 -7.80
C GLU A 76 19.71 0.14 -7.26
N LYS A 77 18.42 0.48 -7.43
CA LYS A 77 17.90 1.78 -6.97
C LYS A 77 16.56 1.67 -6.24
N LEU A 78 16.65 1.61 -4.90
CA LEU A 78 15.54 1.99 -4.04
C LEU A 78 15.18 3.46 -4.29
N LEU A 79 13.89 3.72 -4.41
CA LEU A 79 13.33 5.06 -4.53
C LEU A 79 13.16 5.65 -3.12
N ILE A 80 13.15 6.97 -3.02
CA ILE A 80 13.02 7.66 -1.71
C ILE A 80 11.68 7.39 -1.00
N HIS A 81 10.72 6.80 -1.71
CA HIS A 81 9.41 6.42 -1.19
C HIS A 81 9.31 4.92 -0.90
N ASP A 82 10.36 4.15 -1.13
CA ASP A 82 10.42 2.74 -0.74
C ASP A 82 10.60 2.63 0.77
N VAL A 83 9.92 1.65 1.36
CA VAL A 83 9.97 1.39 2.80
C VAL A 83 10.87 0.17 3.04
N PRO A 84 12.05 0.35 3.66
CA PRO A 84 12.86 -0.79 4.10
C PRO A 84 12.15 -1.53 5.25
N VAL A 85 12.44 -2.83 5.40
CA VAL A 85 11.92 -3.64 6.51
C VAL A 85 12.92 -3.70 7.66
N ASP A 86 12.45 -3.51 8.89
CA ASP A 86 13.28 -3.66 10.10
C ASP A 86 13.35 -5.12 10.57
N VAL A 87 12.35 -5.92 10.21
CA VAL A 87 12.22 -7.32 10.62
C VAL A 87 11.79 -8.16 9.43
N ILE A 88 12.47 -9.29 9.23
CA ILE A 88 12.15 -10.30 8.23
C ILE A 88 11.72 -11.56 8.97
N CYS A 89 10.48 -11.98 8.78
CA CYS A 89 9.96 -13.24 9.32
C CYS A 89 9.90 -14.30 8.22
N THR A 90 10.59 -15.42 8.44
CA THR A 90 10.56 -16.61 7.56
C THR A 90 10.10 -17.83 8.37
N PRO A 91 9.71 -18.95 7.72
CA PRO A 91 9.30 -20.15 8.45
C PRO A 91 10.37 -20.71 9.41
N THR A 92 11.66 -20.44 9.15
CA THR A 92 12.78 -21.01 9.92
C THR A 92 13.45 -20.03 10.86
N GLN A 93 13.31 -18.71 10.63
CA GLN A 93 14.00 -17.70 11.43
C GLN A 93 13.37 -16.31 11.30
N VAL A 94 13.65 -15.49 12.31
CA VAL A 94 13.38 -14.05 12.31
C VAL A 94 14.71 -13.31 12.25
N ILE A 95 14.84 -12.36 11.32
CA ILE A 95 16.05 -11.57 11.11
C ILE A 95 15.69 -10.11 11.37
N PHE A 96 16.41 -9.48 12.30
CA PHE A 96 16.35 -8.03 12.51
C PHE A 96 17.37 -7.38 11.59
N THR A 97 16.92 -6.44 10.76
CA THR A 97 17.80 -5.70 9.87
C THR A 97 18.35 -4.49 10.61
N ASN A 98 19.59 -4.12 10.31
CA ASN A 98 20.19 -2.87 10.78
C ASN A 98 20.16 -1.85 9.64
N THR A 99 18.96 -1.60 9.10
CA THR A 99 18.80 -0.73 7.94
C THR A 99 19.24 0.69 8.25
N SER A 100 20.14 1.23 7.44
CA SER A 100 20.49 2.66 7.44
C SER A 100 19.67 3.45 6.41
N ILE A 101 18.75 2.79 5.71
CA ILE A 101 17.92 3.42 4.68
C ILE A 101 16.80 4.18 5.41
N PRO A 102 16.64 5.50 5.16
CA PRO A 102 15.60 6.27 5.81
C PRO A 102 14.22 5.85 5.31
N LYS A 103 13.27 5.73 6.23
CA LYS A 103 11.86 5.55 5.89
C LYS A 103 11.29 6.86 5.32
N PRO A 104 10.38 6.81 4.35
CA PRO A 104 9.70 7.99 3.86
C PRO A 104 8.97 8.69 5.00
N GLN A 105 9.04 10.03 5.02
CA GLN A 105 8.47 10.87 6.10
C GLN A 105 7.02 11.28 5.82
N GLY A 106 6.45 10.86 4.70
CA GLY A 106 5.10 11.21 4.31
C GLY A 106 4.91 11.10 2.80
N ILE A 107 3.91 11.81 2.29
CA ILE A 107 3.59 11.87 0.88
C ILE A 107 4.44 12.95 0.22
N TYR A 108 5.23 12.55 -0.79
CA TYR A 108 5.99 13.47 -1.64
C TYR A 108 5.11 13.98 -2.78
N TRP A 109 4.30 15.01 -2.50
CA TRP A 109 3.34 15.57 -3.44
C TRP A 109 4.00 16.07 -4.75
N ASP A 110 5.22 16.59 -4.67
CA ASP A 110 6.06 17.00 -5.81
C ASP A 110 6.44 15.85 -6.76
N LYS A 111 6.22 14.59 -6.36
CA LYS A 111 6.51 13.39 -7.16
C LYS A 111 5.26 12.72 -7.72
N LEU A 112 4.07 13.24 -7.40
CA LEU A 112 2.80 12.75 -7.88
C LEU A 112 2.38 13.57 -9.09
N SER A 113 2.25 12.93 -10.26
CA SER A 113 1.73 13.60 -11.44
C SER A 113 0.22 13.84 -11.32
N PRO A 114 -0.34 14.81 -12.06
CA PRO A 114 -1.79 15.03 -12.12
C PRO A 114 -2.57 13.78 -12.51
N GLU A 115 -2.01 12.96 -13.41
CA GLU A 115 -2.64 11.72 -13.87
C GLU A 115 -2.70 10.66 -12.76
N LYS A 116 -1.63 10.52 -11.95
CA LYS A 116 -1.62 9.61 -10.80
C LYS A 116 -2.66 10.04 -9.75
N LEU A 117 -2.70 11.33 -9.44
CA LEU A 117 -3.69 11.92 -8.52
C LEU A 117 -5.12 11.70 -9.01
N GLY A 118 -5.36 11.89 -10.32
CA GLY A 118 -6.65 11.64 -10.93
C GLY A 118 -7.11 10.18 -10.87
N GLN A 119 -6.18 9.21 -10.90
CA GLN A 119 -6.50 7.78 -10.84
C GLN A 119 -6.69 7.23 -9.42
N ILE A 120 -6.05 7.84 -8.41
CA ILE A 120 -6.07 7.34 -7.04
C ILE A 120 -7.02 8.21 -6.21
N ARG A 121 -8.26 7.74 -6.06
CA ARG A 121 -9.34 8.46 -5.37
C ARG A 121 -8.92 9.00 -4.00
N ILE A 122 -8.26 8.17 -3.19
CA ILE A 122 -7.89 8.53 -1.82
C ILE A 122 -6.85 9.65 -1.75
N LEU A 123 -5.90 9.69 -2.70
CA LEU A 123 -4.89 10.75 -2.74
C LEU A 123 -5.53 12.08 -3.11
N ARG A 124 -6.46 12.10 -4.07
CA ARG A 124 -7.22 13.29 -4.43
C ARG A 124 -8.11 13.80 -3.29
N GLU A 125 -8.76 12.90 -2.56
CA GLU A 125 -9.57 13.28 -1.40
C GLU A 125 -8.70 13.88 -0.29
N LEU A 126 -7.52 13.29 -0.05
CA LEU A 126 -6.55 13.77 0.93
C LEU A 126 -5.92 15.11 0.54
N GLU A 127 -5.52 15.26 -0.73
CA GLU A 127 -5.00 16.52 -1.28
C GLU A 127 -5.97 17.67 -1.04
N ARG A 128 -7.21 17.51 -1.50
CA ARG A 128 -8.27 18.51 -1.31
C ARG A 128 -8.49 18.85 0.17
N LYS A 129 -8.46 17.85 1.06
CA LYS A 129 -8.62 18.07 2.49
C LYS A 129 -7.49 18.91 3.07
N ILE A 130 -6.24 18.59 2.74
CA ILE A 130 -5.06 19.34 3.22
C ILE A 130 -5.07 20.77 2.67
N GLU A 131 -5.41 20.98 1.40
CA GLU A 131 -5.47 22.31 0.81
C GLU A 131 -6.57 23.18 1.45
N GLN A 132 -7.72 22.58 1.78
CA GLN A 132 -8.80 23.25 2.51
C GLN A 132 -8.40 23.62 3.95
N GLU A 133 -7.70 22.73 4.65
CA GLU A 133 -7.25 22.94 6.04
C GLU A 133 -6.10 23.96 6.13
N THR A 134 -5.17 23.94 5.17
CA THR A 134 -3.98 24.81 5.19
C THR A 134 -4.16 26.12 4.42
N GLY A 135 -5.17 26.21 3.56
CA GLY A 135 -5.40 27.34 2.65
C GLY A 135 -4.33 27.48 1.58
N ARG A 136 -3.49 26.47 1.34
CA ARG A 136 -2.39 26.48 0.37
C ARG A 136 -2.52 25.32 -0.58
N GLN A 137 -2.21 25.57 -1.85
CA GLN A 137 -2.14 24.51 -2.86
C GLN A 137 -0.91 23.63 -2.62
N LEU A 138 -1.08 22.32 -2.74
CA LEU A 138 0.03 21.36 -2.64
C LEU A 138 0.86 21.35 -3.93
N PRO A 139 2.17 21.07 -3.86
CA PRO A 139 2.99 20.95 -5.06
C PRO A 139 2.58 19.70 -5.86
N CYS A 140 2.69 19.77 -7.18
CA CYS A 140 2.42 18.64 -8.07
C CYS A 140 3.65 18.32 -8.90
N GLY A 141 3.85 17.03 -9.18
CA GLY A 141 4.92 16.56 -10.05
C GLY A 141 4.64 16.80 -11.54
N PRO A 142 5.64 16.55 -12.41
CA PRO A 142 5.47 16.68 -13.85
C PRO A 142 4.46 15.67 -14.40
N SER A 143 3.77 16.04 -15.49
CA SER A 143 2.86 15.14 -16.21
C SER A 143 3.59 13.90 -16.73
N GLU A 144 2.94 12.75 -16.62
CA GLU A 144 3.49 11.49 -17.10
C GLU A 144 2.46 10.66 -17.89
N LYS A 145 2.94 9.89 -18.87
CA LYS A 145 2.11 8.89 -19.54
C LYS A 145 1.98 7.66 -18.65
N LEU A 146 0.77 7.43 -18.15
CA LEU A 146 0.48 6.24 -17.38
C LEU A 146 0.34 5.02 -18.31
N PRO A 147 0.96 3.88 -17.97
CA PRO A 147 0.80 2.66 -18.76
C PRO A 147 -0.64 2.14 -18.68
N PRO A 148 -1.06 1.29 -19.64
CA PRO A 148 -2.43 0.82 -19.73
C PRO A 148 -2.87 0.09 -18.46
N THR A 149 -4.11 0.33 -18.05
CA THR A 149 -4.67 -0.30 -16.85
C THR A 149 -4.90 -1.79 -17.12
N ALA A 150 -4.33 -2.67 -16.30
CA ALA A 150 -4.59 -4.10 -16.38
C ALA A 150 -6.10 -4.38 -16.15
N ARG A 151 -6.82 -4.75 -17.21
CA ARG A 151 -8.19 -5.27 -17.11
C ARG A 151 -8.11 -6.71 -16.62
N ARG A 152 -8.53 -6.96 -15.37
CA ARG A 152 -8.78 -8.33 -14.93
C ARG A 152 -10.08 -8.81 -15.60
N SER A 153 -9.95 -9.69 -16.59
CA SER A 153 -11.07 -10.50 -17.09
C SER A 153 -11.68 -11.24 -15.90
N ARG A 154 -12.98 -11.01 -15.63
CA ARG A 154 -13.76 -11.90 -14.76
C ARG A 154 -14.07 -13.15 -15.59
N SER A 155 -13.18 -14.14 -15.56
CA SER A 155 -13.55 -15.49 -16.00
C SER A 155 -14.51 -16.07 -14.96
N ASN A 156 -15.81 -15.91 -15.18
CA ASN A 156 -16.82 -16.75 -14.54
C ASN A 156 -16.73 -18.13 -15.17
N SER A 157 -15.90 -19.00 -14.59
CA SER A 157 -15.99 -20.44 -14.84
C SER A 157 -16.97 -21.01 -13.81
N PRO A 158 -18.14 -21.56 -14.20
CA PRO A 158 -18.95 -22.33 -13.27
C PRO A 158 -18.16 -23.58 -12.86
N VAL A 159 -18.01 -23.78 -11.56
CA VAL A 159 -17.49 -25.04 -11.00
C VAL A 159 -18.44 -26.15 -11.46
N LYS A 160 -17.90 -27.11 -12.21
CA LYS A 160 -18.58 -28.39 -12.50
C LYS A 160 -18.44 -29.31 -11.30
#